data_AF-A0AAD3MG56-F1
#
_entry.id   AF-A0AAD3MG56-F1
#
_cell.length_a   1.000
_cell.length_b   1.000
_cell.length_c   1.000
_cell.angle_alpha   90.00
_cell.angle_beta   90.00
_cell.angle_gamma   90.00
#
_symmetry.space_group_name_H-M   'P 1'
#
loop_
_entity.id
_entity.type
_entity.pdbx_description
1 polymer ?
#
loop_
_entity_poly.entity_id
_entity_poly.type
_entity_poly.pdbx_seq_one_letter_code
_entity_poly.pdbx_strand_id
1 'polypeptide(L)'
;MNTAIQCIVLLACVVVCISQPIINCRCLKTTQSVNPSLIADVEVINPSPYCDKKQVIVRLKDTRERCLDPNGKLARALVEYKQKQTQKMNTTVPKTTLVATSVSATASATAPATIAPTS
;
A
#
# COMPACT_ATOMS: atom_id res chain seq x y z
N MET A 1 50.07 7.28 -21.10
CA MET A 1 48.71 7.22 -20.51
C MET A 1 48.83 7.64 -19.07
N ASN A 2 48.26 8.78 -18.70
CA ASN A 2 48.48 9.38 -17.37
C ASN A 2 47.77 8.51 -16.32
N THR A 3 48.50 8.03 -15.31
CA THR A 3 47.95 7.16 -14.25
C THR A 3 46.74 7.78 -13.57
N ALA A 4 46.70 9.10 -13.46
CA ALA A 4 45.54 9.85 -12.97
C ALA A 4 44.27 9.64 -13.82
N ILE A 5 44.39 9.59 -15.15
CA ILE A 5 43.24 9.38 -16.05
C ILE A 5 42.69 7.95 -15.87
N GLN A 6 43.59 6.97 -15.75
CA GLN A 6 43.20 5.57 -15.46
C GLN A 6 42.46 5.45 -14.12
N CYS A 7 42.95 6.11 -13.06
CA CYS A 7 42.28 6.13 -11.75
C CYS A 7 40.89 6.79 -11.81
N ILE A 8 40.75 7.92 -12.51
CA ILE A 8 39.46 8.61 -12.64
C ILE A 8 38.44 7.73 -13.38
N VAL A 9 38.85 7.08 -14.48
CA VAL A 9 37.97 6.18 -15.24
C VAL A 9 37.53 4.98 -14.40
N LEU A 10 38.45 4.38 -13.65
CA LEU A 10 38.13 3.27 -12.74
C LEU A 10 37.15 3.68 -11.64
N LEU A 11 37.37 4.83 -10.99
CA LEU A 11 36.48 5.32 -9.93
C LEU A 11 35.08 5.64 -10.47
N ALA A 12 34.98 6.28 -11.63
CA ALA A 12 33.70 6.57 -12.27
C ALA A 12 32.94 5.27 -12.62
N CYS A 13 33.65 4.26 -13.13
CA CYS A 13 33.05 2.97 -13.47
C CYS A 13 32.49 2.26 -12.22
N VAL A 14 33.24 2.26 -11.12
CA VAL A 14 32.79 1.68 -9.84
C VAL A 14 31.53 2.39 -9.32
N VAL A 15 31.50 3.73 -9.33
CA VAL A 15 30.32 4.50 -8.90
C VAL A 15 29.09 4.17 -9.75
N VAL A 16 29.23 4.11 -11.08
CA VAL A 16 28.14 3.75 -11.99
C VAL A 16 27.65 2.31 -11.76
N CYS A 17 28.56 1.35 -11.57
CA CYS A 17 28.20 -0.05 -11.38
C CYS A 17 27.49 -0.33 -10.05
N ILE A 18 27.75 0.45 -9.00
CA ILE A 18 27.06 0.30 -7.69
C ILE A 18 25.67 0.98 -7.71
N SER A 19 25.39 1.85 -8.68
CA SER A 19 24.19 2.69 -8.71
C SER A 19 22.92 1.99 -9.18
N GLN A 20 22.99 0.72 -9.63
CA GLN A 20 21.81 -0.06 -10.00
C GLN A 20 21.42 -0.98 -8.85
N PRO A 21 20.43 -0.61 -8.01
CA PRO A 21 19.86 -1.56 -7.07
C PRO A 21 19.28 -2.72 -7.89
N ILE A 22 19.64 -3.95 -7.54
CA ILE A 22 19.01 -5.13 -8.14
C ILE A 22 17.59 -5.20 -7.58
N ILE A 23 16.67 -4.61 -8.31
CA ILE A 23 15.25 -4.52 -7.97
C ILE A 23 14.63 -5.90 -8.21
N ASN A 24 14.23 -6.59 -7.14
CA ASN A 24 13.54 -7.87 -7.23
C ASN A 24 12.24 -7.85 -6.42
N CYS A 25 11.24 -8.56 -6.93
CA CYS A 25 10.07 -8.92 -6.16
C CYS A 25 10.47 -9.79 -4.96
N ARG A 26 9.79 -9.61 -3.82
CA ARG A 26 9.97 -10.46 -2.63
C ARG A 26 9.63 -11.92 -2.93
N CYS A 27 8.68 -12.15 -3.84
CA CYS A 27 8.28 -13.45 -4.33
C CYS A 27 8.91 -13.78 -5.68
N LEU A 28 9.88 -14.70 -5.69
CA LEU A 28 10.44 -15.27 -6.93
C LEU A 28 9.62 -16.46 -7.46
N LYS A 29 9.00 -17.23 -6.55
CA LYS A 29 8.18 -18.39 -6.87
C LYS A 29 6.90 -18.38 -6.04
N THR A 30 5.79 -18.73 -6.68
CA THR A 30 4.48 -18.86 -6.04
C THR A 30 4.16 -20.33 -5.78
N THR A 31 3.47 -20.58 -4.67
CA THR A 31 2.95 -21.89 -4.29
C THR A 31 1.44 -21.87 -4.49
N GLN A 32 0.86 -22.90 -5.11
CA GLN A 32 -0.58 -22.93 -5.37
C GLN A 32 -1.42 -23.34 -4.15
N SER A 33 -0.84 -24.11 -3.22
CA SER A 33 -1.56 -24.68 -2.09
C SER A 33 -0.77 -24.59 -0.80
N VAL A 34 -1.45 -24.15 0.25
CA VAL A 34 -0.97 -24.11 1.64
C VAL A 34 -2.18 -24.44 2.51
N ASN A 35 -2.00 -25.25 3.57
CA ASN A 35 -3.11 -25.58 4.46
C ASN A 35 -3.54 -24.31 5.25
N PRO A 36 -4.80 -23.85 5.12
CA PRO A 36 -5.27 -22.63 5.78
C PRO A 36 -5.11 -22.65 7.30
N SER A 37 -5.17 -23.84 7.93
CA SER A 37 -5.04 -24.01 9.39
C SER A 37 -3.65 -23.66 9.92
N LEU A 38 -2.64 -23.69 9.05
CA LEU A 38 -1.26 -23.35 9.37
C LEU A 38 -0.96 -21.86 9.16
N ILE A 39 -1.87 -21.10 8.56
CA ILE A 39 -1.68 -19.68 8.28
C ILE A 39 -1.94 -18.89 9.55
N ALA A 40 -0.97 -18.06 9.94
CA ALA A 40 -1.09 -17.09 11.02
C ALA A 40 -1.53 -15.73 10.46
N ASP A 41 -0.90 -15.29 9.38
CA ASP A 41 -1.18 -13.99 8.78
C ASP A 41 -1.07 -13.99 7.25
N VAL A 42 -1.69 -12.97 6.63
CA VAL A 42 -1.72 -12.80 5.17
C VAL A 42 -1.41 -11.33 4.88
N GLU A 43 -0.33 -11.11 4.17
CA GLU A 43 0.17 -9.82 3.73
C GLU A 43 -0.06 -9.67 2.22
N VAL A 44 -0.59 -8.53 1.79
CA VAL A 44 -0.82 -8.22 0.38
C VAL A 44 0.04 -7.05 -0.01
N ILE A 45 0.97 -7.27 -0.95
CA ILE A 45 1.84 -6.24 -1.51
C ILE A 45 1.31 -5.91 -2.91
N ASN A 46 0.94 -4.65 -3.12
CA ASN A 46 0.52 -4.16 -4.42
C ASN A 46 1.72 -3.91 -5.34
N PRO A 47 1.50 -3.89 -6.67
CA PRO A 47 2.53 -3.46 -7.62
C PRO A 47 3.17 -2.13 -7.22
N SER A 48 4.48 -2.03 -7.37
CA SER A 48 5.29 -0.86 -7.07
C SER A 48 6.33 -0.64 -8.19
N PRO A 49 7.01 0.51 -8.26
CA PRO A 49 8.11 0.73 -9.21
C PRO A 49 9.24 -0.31 -9.10
N TYR A 50 9.31 -1.01 -7.96
CA TYR A 50 10.30 -2.04 -7.68
C TYR A 50 9.80 -3.47 -7.99
N CYS A 51 8.51 -3.65 -8.24
CA CYS A 51 7.94 -4.95 -8.60
C CYS A 51 6.54 -4.71 -9.17
N ASP A 52 6.35 -4.97 -10.46
CA ASP A 52 5.09 -4.81 -11.18
C ASP A 52 4.04 -5.86 -10.81
N LYS A 53 4.43 -6.90 -10.07
CA LYS A 53 3.56 -8.00 -9.68
C LYS A 53 2.90 -7.75 -8.33
N LYS A 54 1.58 -7.99 -8.28
CA LYS A 54 0.87 -8.15 -7.00
C LYS A 54 1.37 -9.41 -6.31
N GLN A 55 1.70 -9.31 -5.03
CA GLN A 55 2.21 -10.44 -4.25
C GLN A 55 1.28 -10.69 -3.05
N VAL A 56 0.93 -11.94 -2.82
CA VAL A 56 0.18 -12.37 -1.63
C VAL A 56 1.08 -13.30 -0.85
N ILE A 57 1.49 -12.87 0.34
CA ILE A 57 2.44 -13.58 1.19
C ILE A 57 1.70 -14.06 2.42
N VAL A 58 1.78 -15.35 2.70
CA VAL A 58 1.21 -15.93 3.92
C VAL A 58 2.34 -16.19 4.91
N ARG A 59 2.15 -15.74 6.15
CA ARG A 59 2.98 -16.08 7.29
C ARG A 59 2.34 -17.26 7.99
N LEU A 60 3.05 -18.38 8.05
CA LEU A 60 2.60 -19.58 8.73
C LEU A 60 2.87 -19.46 10.24
N LYS A 61 2.18 -20.27 11.04
CA LYS A 61 2.34 -20.34 12.50
C LYS A 61 3.75 -20.71 12.95
N ASP A 62 4.46 -21.45 12.11
CA ASP A 62 5.87 -21.79 12.29
C ASP A 62 6.82 -20.67 11.81
N THR A 63 6.32 -19.45 11.65
CA THR A 63 7.01 -18.23 11.19
C THR A 63 7.49 -18.24 9.74
N ARG A 64 7.34 -19.36 9.02
CA ARG A 64 7.76 -19.45 7.62
C ARG A 64 6.83 -18.59 6.75
N GLU A 65 7.41 -18.01 5.71
CA GLU A 65 6.66 -17.24 4.72
C GLU A 65 6.51 -18.04 3.44
N ARG A 66 5.34 -17.94 2.81
CA ARG A 66 5.08 -18.53 1.50
C ARG A 66 4.37 -17.53 0.61
N CYS A 67 4.85 -17.42 -0.62
CA CYS A 67 4.17 -16.67 -1.66
C CYS A 67 3.07 -17.51 -2.28
N LEU A 68 1.86 -16.99 -2.32
CA LEU A 68 0.74 -17.58 -3.05
C LEU A 68 0.62 -16.94 -4.44
N ASP A 69 0.02 -17.68 -5.37
CA ASP A 69 -0.37 -17.13 -6.65
C ASP A 69 -1.50 -16.10 -6.44
N PRO A 70 -1.31 -14.80 -6.78
CA PRO A 70 -2.34 -13.77 -6.65
C PRO A 70 -3.61 -14.08 -7.46
N ASN A 71 -3.52 -14.91 -8.50
CA ASN A 71 -4.66 -15.35 -9.30
C ASN A 71 -5.33 -16.62 -8.77
N GLY A 72 -4.70 -17.31 -7.83
CA GLY A 72 -5.18 -18.57 -7.26
C GLY A 72 -6.39 -18.41 -6.35
N LYS A 73 -7.23 -19.45 -6.30
CA LYS A 73 -8.46 -19.48 -5.46
C LYS A 73 -8.16 -19.26 -3.97
N LEU A 74 -7.08 -19.87 -3.47
CA LEU A 74 -6.67 -19.76 -2.07
C LEU A 74 -6.29 -18.33 -1.68
N ALA A 75 -5.50 -17.64 -2.52
CA ALA A 75 -5.09 -16.27 -2.25
C ALA A 75 -6.30 -15.32 -2.18
N ARG A 76 -7.24 -15.45 -3.11
CA ARG A 76 -8.48 -14.65 -3.12
C ARG A 76 -9.30 -14.86 -1.86
N ALA A 77 -9.55 -16.13 -1.49
CA ALA A 77 -10.30 -16.48 -0.29
C ALA A 77 -9.67 -15.93 1.00
N LEU A 78 -8.34 -15.97 1.10
CA LEU A 78 -7.61 -15.45 2.27
C LEU A 78 -7.68 -13.93 2.38
N VAL A 79 -7.53 -13.22 1.27
CA VAL A 79 -7.64 -11.75 1.24
C VAL A 79 -9.05 -11.30 1.62
N GLU A 80 -10.09 -11.95 1.09
CA GLU A 80 -11.48 -11.66 1.45
C GLU A 80 -11.76 -11.93 2.94
N TYR A 81 -11.24 -13.04 3.47
CA TYR A 81 -11.37 -13.37 4.89
C TYR A 81 -10.74 -12.29 5.78
N LYS A 82 -9.54 -11.83 5.43
CA LYS A 82 -8.85 -10.75 6.16
C LYS A 82 -9.62 -9.44 6.12
N GLN A 83 -10.19 -9.06 4.98
CA GLN A 83 -11.00 -7.83 4.86
C GLN A 83 -12.27 -7.90 5.73
N LYS A 84 -12.95 -9.05 5.77
CA LYS A 84 -14.16 -9.24 6.61
C LYS A 84 -13.85 -9.19 8.11
N GLN A 85 -12.67 -9.63 8.52
CA GLN A 85 -12.20 -9.56 9.91
C GLN A 85 -11.98 -8.10 10.36
N THR A 86 -11.31 -7.28 9.55
CA THR A 86 -11.04 -5.88 9.88
C THR A 86 -12.33 -5.05 10.03
N GLN A 87 -13.39 -5.39 9.29
CA GLN A 87 -14.69 -4.71 9.38
C GLN A 87 -15.45 -5.02 10.67
N LYS A 88 -15.27 -6.20 11.27
CA LYS A 88 -15.89 -6.52 12.58
C LYS A 88 -15.33 -5.67 13.72
N MET A 89 -14.12 -5.15 13.58
CA MET A 89 -13.44 -4.35 14.60
C MET A 89 -13.69 -2.83 14.43
N ASN A 90 -14.20 -2.40 13.26
CA ASN A 90 -14.55 -1.00 13.01
C ASN A 90 -15.99 -0.62 13.43
N THR A 91 -16.75 -1.58 13.99
CA THR A 91 -18.08 -1.38 14.58
C THR A 91 -18.00 -1.38 16.11
N THR A 92 -17.10 -0.60 16.68
CA THR A 92 -17.15 -0.18 18.09
C THR A 92 -16.59 1.24 18.20
N VAL A 93 -17.28 2.19 17.57
CA VAL A 93 -17.24 3.59 18.00
C VAL A 93 -18.30 3.70 19.10
N PRO A 94 -17.98 4.16 20.33
CA PRO A 94 -18.98 4.41 21.34
C PRO A 94 -20.00 5.41 20.80
N LYS A 95 -21.25 4.97 20.69
CA LYS A 95 -22.41 5.84 20.55
C LYS A 95 -22.55 6.63 21.86
N THR A 96 -21.78 7.70 22.01
CA THR A 96 -22.11 8.74 22.97
C THR A 96 -23.32 9.49 22.41
N THR A 97 -24.48 9.01 22.81
CA THR A 97 -25.72 9.79 22.81
C THR A 97 -25.55 10.91 23.83
N LEU A 98 -25.60 12.17 23.41
CA LEU A 98 -26.34 13.18 24.18
C LEU A 98 -26.75 14.37 23.30
N VAL A 99 -28.07 14.51 23.22
CA VAL A 99 -28.88 15.70 22.90
C VAL A 99 -28.86 16.23 21.46
N ALA A 100 -29.93 15.84 20.76
CA ALA A 100 -30.53 16.67 19.74
C ALA A 100 -31.00 18.01 20.35
N THR A 101 -30.59 19.12 19.75
CA THR A 101 -31.35 20.36 19.82
C THR A 101 -31.55 20.86 18.39
N SER A 102 -32.72 20.52 17.84
CA SER A 102 -33.44 21.25 16.79
C SER A 102 -33.71 22.68 17.29
N VAL A 103 -33.60 23.76 16.55
CA VAL A 103 -34.23 24.24 15.30
C VAL A 103 -33.45 25.54 14.96
N SER A 104 -33.27 26.00 13.72
CA SER A 104 -34.27 26.61 12.85
C SER A 104 -33.57 27.08 11.58
N ALA A 105 -34.20 26.86 10.42
CA ALA A 105 -33.86 27.56 9.20
C ALA A 105 -34.20 29.05 9.31
N THR A 106 -33.36 29.94 8.79
CA THR A 106 -33.81 31.26 8.34
C THR A 106 -32.95 31.72 7.17
N ALA A 107 -33.58 31.85 6.02
CA ALA A 107 -33.05 32.53 4.85
C ALA A 107 -32.88 34.03 5.14
N SER A 108 -31.81 34.64 4.65
CA SER A 108 -31.85 36.06 4.29
C SER A 108 -30.78 36.39 3.26
N ALA A 109 -31.28 36.87 2.13
CA ALA A 109 -30.53 37.49 1.07
C ALA A 109 -29.94 38.82 1.54
N THR A 110 -28.72 39.14 1.12
CA THR A 110 -28.27 40.53 0.97
C THR A 110 -27.16 40.62 -0.09
N ALA A 111 -27.54 41.01 -1.31
CA ALA A 111 -26.76 41.92 -2.16
C ALA A 111 -27.41 43.32 -1.99
N PRO A 112 -26.79 44.48 -2.32
CA PRO A 112 -25.67 44.68 -3.26
C PRO A 112 -24.60 45.70 -2.79
N ALA A 113 -23.46 45.77 -3.49
CA ALA A 113 -22.69 47.02 -3.62
C ALA A 113 -21.85 47.01 -4.91
N THR A 114 -22.31 47.80 -5.87
CA THR A 114 -21.65 48.20 -7.11
C THR A 114 -20.77 49.43 -6.84
N ILE A 115 -19.49 49.43 -7.25
CA ILE A 115 -18.78 50.65 -7.70
C ILE A 115 -17.88 50.27 -8.90
N ALA A 116 -17.94 51.15 -9.91
CA ALA A 116 -17.49 51.05 -11.30
C ALA A 116 -15.98 51.28 -11.52
N PRO A 117 -15.46 51.17 -12.77
CA PRO A 117 -14.05 51.35 -13.10
C PRO A 117 -13.71 52.77 -13.56
N THR A 118 -12.45 53.16 -13.35
CA THR A 118 -11.72 54.30 -13.94
C THR A 118 -10.25 53.87 -13.98
N SER A 119 -9.44 54.03 -15.02
CA SER A 119 -9.52 54.65 -16.34
C SER A 119 -8.51 53.94 -17.25
#